data_AF-A0A6N7KTB7-F1
#
_entry.id   AF-A0A6N7KTB7-F1
#
_cell.length_a   1.000
_cell.length_b   1.000
_cell.length_c   1.000
_cell.angle_alpha   90.00
_cell.angle_beta   90.00
_cell.angle_gamma   90.00
#
_symmetry.space_group_name_H-M   'P 1'
#
loop_
_entity.id
_entity.type
_entity.pdbx_description
1 polymer ?
#
loop_
_entity_poly.entity_id
_entity_poly.type
_entity_poly.pdbx_seq_one_letter_code
_entity_poly.pdbx_strand_id
1 'polypeptide(L)'
;MRSSPRNGRVYRRCGCRDPQHKQLGAHCPRLSADPEHGTWTFAVDLPANGNRHTLRRGGFPTEETARTALRRVLEGQDGGFSADPNQTVADYLTAWLQTKALTVKPTTLVRYRDYVTNDLIPNLGRIGLDDLSH
;
A
#
# COMPACT_ATOMS: atom_id res chain seq x y z
N MET A 1 -17.58 25.08 0.58
CA MET A 1 -16.39 25.09 -0.31
C MET A 1 -15.92 23.65 -0.47
N ARG A 2 -16.07 23.05 -1.66
CA ARG A 2 -15.74 21.64 -1.92
C ARG A 2 -14.26 21.58 -2.32
N SER A 3 -13.39 21.15 -1.42
CA SER A 3 -11.97 20.95 -1.71
C SER A 3 -11.81 19.77 -2.67
N SER A 4 -11.45 20.04 -3.93
CA SER A 4 -11.11 19.04 -4.93
C SER A 4 -9.95 18.14 -4.45
N PRO A 5 -10.09 16.80 -4.48
CA PRO A 5 -8.96 15.90 -4.42
C PRO A 5 -8.94 15.10 -5.73
N ARG A 6 -8.21 15.51 -6.76
CA ARG A 6 -8.33 14.77 -8.04
C ARG A 6 -7.11 14.27 -8.75
N ASN A 7 -5.88 14.62 -8.38
CA ASN A 7 -4.72 14.02 -9.06
C ASN A 7 -3.67 13.60 -8.05
N GLY A 8 -3.56 12.29 -7.82
CA GLY A 8 -2.31 11.76 -7.29
C GLY A 8 -1.14 12.14 -8.20
N ARG A 9 0.03 12.35 -7.62
CA ARG A 9 1.25 12.71 -8.35
C ARG A 9 2.11 11.48 -8.56
N VAL A 10 2.75 11.37 -9.73
CA VAL A 10 3.73 10.33 -10.05
C VAL A 10 5.10 10.98 -10.22
N TYR A 11 6.13 10.42 -9.60
CA TYR A 11 7.48 10.97 -9.58
C TYR A 11 8.52 9.86 -9.38
N ARG A 12 9.79 10.14 -9.72
CA ARG A 12 10.91 9.24 -9.45
C ARG A 12 11.52 9.55 -8.09
N ARG A 13 11.94 8.50 -7.39
CA ARG A 13 12.73 8.60 -6.15
C ARG A 13 13.81 7.53 -6.12
N CYS A 14 14.91 7.84 -5.44
CA CYS A 14 15.98 6.89 -5.19
C CYS A 14 16.25 6.76 -3.67
N GLY A 15 17.04 5.75 -3.31
CA GLY A 15 17.53 5.53 -1.96
C GLY A 15 18.89 6.16 -1.65
N CYS A 16 19.50 6.90 -2.59
CA CYS A 16 20.80 7.55 -2.36
C CYS A 16 20.75 8.49 -1.16
N ARG A 17 21.86 8.56 -0.44
CA ARG A 17 22.02 9.38 0.77
C ARG A 17 23.03 10.49 0.54
N ASP A 18 22.82 11.62 1.19
CA ASP A 18 23.78 12.71 1.28
C ASP A 18 24.92 12.36 2.26
N PRO A 19 25.97 13.21 2.40
CA PRO A 19 27.04 13.01 3.36
C PRO A 19 26.58 12.95 4.83
N GLN A 20 25.37 13.43 5.13
CA GLN A 20 24.73 13.39 6.44
C GLN A 20 23.83 12.14 6.60
N HIS A 21 23.95 11.15 5.70
CA HIS A 21 23.17 9.91 5.66
C HIS A 21 21.66 10.08 5.44
N LYS A 22 21.18 11.27 5.06
CA LYS A 22 19.77 11.52 4.77
C LYS A 22 19.45 11.17 3.32
N GLN A 23 18.30 10.54 3.09
CA GLN A 23 17.87 10.16 1.74
C GLN A 23 17.57 11.41 0.90
N LEU A 24 18.18 11.47 -0.29
CA LEU A 24 17.95 12.53 -1.29
C LEU A 24 16.57 12.40 -1.95
N GLY A 25 16.04 11.18 -2.05
CA GLY A 25 14.70 10.92 -2.57
C GLY A 25 14.56 11.38 -4.02
N ALA A 26 13.61 12.30 -4.26
CA ALA A 26 13.32 12.87 -5.58
C ALA A 26 14.32 13.96 -6.03
N HIS A 27 15.10 14.53 -5.09
CA HIS A 27 16.07 15.59 -5.39
C HIS A 27 17.47 15.04 -5.71
N CYS A 28 17.59 13.73 -5.92
CA CYS A 28 18.89 13.14 -6.19
C CYS A 28 19.38 13.58 -7.58
N PRO A 29 20.60 14.14 -7.70
CA PRO A 29 21.13 14.57 -8.99
C PRO A 29 21.34 13.40 -9.96
N ARG A 30 21.50 12.18 -9.44
CA ARG A 30 21.59 10.98 -10.29
C ARG A 30 20.27 10.62 -10.96
N LEU A 31 19.12 11.02 -10.41
CA LEU A 31 17.82 10.80 -11.06
C LEU A 31 17.67 11.59 -12.36
N SER A 32 18.18 12.82 -12.39
CA SER A 32 18.19 13.66 -13.59
C SER A 32 19.25 13.23 -14.60
N ALA A 33 20.37 12.68 -14.13
CA ALA A 33 21.47 12.27 -15.00
C ALA A 33 21.28 10.88 -15.63
N ASP A 34 20.61 9.96 -14.93
CA ASP A 34 20.48 8.56 -15.33
C ASP A 34 19.00 8.13 -15.27
N PRO A 35 18.38 7.79 -16.42
CA PRO A 35 16.99 7.30 -16.50
C PRO A 35 16.72 5.98 -15.78
N GLU A 36 17.73 5.12 -15.61
CA GLU A 36 17.60 3.82 -14.92
C GLU A 36 17.75 3.96 -13.40
N HIS A 37 18.19 5.12 -12.93
CA HIS A 37 18.41 5.34 -11.51
C HIS A 37 17.09 5.48 -10.73
N GLY A 38 16.93 4.73 -9.64
CA GLY A 38 15.75 4.83 -8.78
C GLY A 38 14.47 4.25 -9.40
N THR A 39 13.36 4.43 -8.69
CA THR A 39 12.08 3.79 -9.05
C THR A 39 10.96 4.82 -9.14
N TRP A 40 9.95 4.51 -9.94
CA TRP A 40 8.74 5.30 -10.02
C TRP A 40 7.88 5.10 -8.78
N THR A 41 7.23 6.18 -8.35
CA THR A 41 6.44 6.26 -7.13
C THR A 41 5.25 7.16 -7.36
N PHE A 42 4.08 6.81 -6.84
CA PHE A 42 2.94 7.71 -6.79
C PHE A 42 2.63 8.14 -5.36
N ALA A 43 2.00 9.31 -5.23
CA ALA A 43 1.44 9.80 -3.98
C ALA A 43 0.03 10.33 -4.22
N VAL A 44 -0.93 9.91 -3.41
CA VAL A 44 -2.33 10.33 -3.50
C VAL A 44 -2.88 10.64 -2.11
N ASP A 45 -3.60 11.75 -2.00
CA ASP A 45 -4.27 12.09 -0.76
C ASP A 45 -5.61 11.37 -0.69
N LEU A 46 -5.76 10.52 0.32
CA LEU A 46 -6.97 9.77 0.59
C LEU A 46 -7.69 10.37 1.81
N PRO A 47 -9.04 10.36 1.82
CA PRO A 47 -9.79 10.69 3.02
C PRO A 47 -9.63 9.57 4.06
N ALA A 48 -9.28 9.92 5.30
CA ALA A 48 -9.19 8.98 6.41
C ALA A 48 -9.79 9.61 7.68
N ASN A 49 -10.96 9.13 8.12
CA ASN A 49 -11.63 9.49 9.37
C ASN A 49 -11.43 10.96 9.82
N GLY A 50 -11.89 11.92 9.01
CA GLY A 50 -11.83 13.35 9.33
C GLY A 50 -10.51 14.07 9.00
N ASN A 51 -9.44 13.33 8.68
CA ASN A 51 -8.14 13.84 8.26
C ASN A 51 -7.75 13.39 6.84
N ARG A 52 -6.79 14.09 6.23
CA ARG A 52 -6.18 13.69 4.96
C ARG A 52 -4.98 12.81 5.24
N HIS A 53 -4.91 11.65 4.62
CA HIS A 53 -3.74 10.77 4.66
C HIS A 53 -3.15 10.63 3.27
N THR A 54 -1.87 10.99 3.10
CA THR A 54 -1.18 10.80 1.82
C THR A 54 -0.65 9.38 1.73
N LEU A 55 -1.31 8.54 0.93
CA LEU A 55 -0.74 7.28 0.48
C LEU A 55 0.43 7.55 -0.45
N ARG A 56 1.56 6.85 -0.23
CA ARG A 56 2.67 6.78 -1.18
C ARG A 56 3.03 5.34 -1.48
N ARG A 57 3.18 4.97 -2.75
CA ARG A 57 3.74 3.67 -3.16
C ARG A 57 4.83 3.85 -4.20
N GLY A 58 5.92 3.13 -4.06
CA GLY A 58 7.07 3.16 -4.96
C GLY A 58 7.58 1.77 -5.30
N GLY A 59 8.65 1.69 -6.08
CA GLY A 59 9.18 0.41 -6.58
C GLY A 59 8.73 0.07 -8.00
N PHE A 60 8.00 0.97 -8.67
CA PHE A 60 7.55 0.74 -10.03
C PHE A 60 8.71 0.92 -11.02
N PRO A 61 8.87 0.03 -12.02
CA PRO A 61 9.94 0.13 -13.01
C PRO A 61 9.71 1.26 -14.02
N THR A 62 8.44 1.63 -14.27
CA THR A 62 8.08 2.65 -15.28
C THR A 62 7.07 3.66 -14.73
N GLU A 63 6.98 4.82 -15.38
CA GLU A 63 5.98 5.82 -15.03
C GLU A 63 4.56 5.28 -15.23
N GLU A 64 4.35 4.54 -16.32
CA GLU A 64 3.07 3.99 -16.68
C GLU A 64 2.56 2.95 -15.67
N THR A 65 3.45 2.09 -15.15
CA THR A 65 3.10 1.13 -14.10
C THR A 65 2.70 1.85 -12.80
N ALA A 66 3.40 2.91 -12.44
CA ALA A 66 3.04 3.75 -11.29
C ALA A 66 1.70 4.49 -11.50
N ARG A 67 1.45 5.04 -12.70
CA ARG A 67 0.18 5.70 -13.06
C ARG A 67 -1.00 4.71 -13.06
N THR A 68 -0.79 3.49 -13.53
CA THR A 68 -1.81 2.43 -13.53
C THR A 68 -2.15 2.03 -12.10
N ALA A 69 -1.14 1.84 -11.23
CA ALA A 69 -1.38 1.56 -9.82
C ALA A 69 -2.10 2.71 -9.10
N LEU A 70 -1.76 3.97 -9.39
CA LEU A 70 -2.48 5.13 -8.89
C LEU A 70 -3.97 5.11 -9.30
N ARG A 71 -4.26 4.77 -10.55
CA ARG A 71 -5.63 4.68 -11.06
C ARG A 71 -6.44 3.61 -10.30
N ARG A 72 -5.86 2.43 -10.09
CA ARG A 72 -6.49 1.35 -9.31
C ARG A 72 -6.85 1.80 -7.89
N VAL A 73 -5.96 2.55 -7.22
CA VAL A 73 -6.24 3.10 -5.90
C VAL A 73 -7.43 4.07 -5.94
N LEU A 74 -7.48 4.96 -6.94
CA LEU A 74 -8.57 5.92 -7.08
C LEU A 74 -9.91 5.22 -7.40
N GLU A 75 -9.92 4.22 -8.28
CA GLU A 75 -11.10 3.43 -8.61
C GLU A 75 -11.63 2.64 -7.40
N GLY A 76 -10.74 2.10 -6.56
CA GLY A 76 -11.12 1.40 -5.32
C GLY A 76 -11.79 2.29 -4.27
N GLN A 77 -11.47 3.60 -4.25
CA GLN A 77 -12.10 4.56 -3.34
C GLN A 77 -13.57 4.82 -3.70
N ASP A 78 -13.88 4.86 -4.99
CA ASP A 78 -15.27 5.04 -5.46
C ASP A 78 -16.16 3.83 -5.12
N GLY A 79 -15.56 2.66 -4.86
CA GLY A 79 -16.24 1.42 -4.44
C GLY A 79 -16.49 1.28 -2.93
N GLY A 80 -16.10 2.23 -2.10
CA GLY A 80 -16.38 2.23 -0.64
C GLY A 80 -15.53 1.25 0.20
N PHE A 81 -14.58 0.53 -0.40
CA PHE A 81 -13.60 -0.28 0.31
C PHE A 81 -12.29 0.49 0.38
N SER A 82 -12.02 1.12 1.53
CA SER A 82 -10.71 1.71 1.80
C SER A 82 -9.71 0.57 2.03
N ALA A 83 -9.22 -0.04 0.95
CA ALA A 83 -8.10 -0.96 1.02
C ALA A 83 -6.91 -0.18 1.57
N ASP A 84 -6.52 -0.47 2.82
CA ASP A 84 -5.26 0.05 3.33
C ASP A 84 -4.17 -0.46 2.36
N PRO A 85 -3.49 0.45 1.66
CA PRO A 85 -2.56 0.12 0.60
C PRO A 85 -1.30 -0.64 1.06
N ASN A 86 -1.04 -0.63 2.37
CA ASN A 86 0.01 -1.39 3.02
C ASN A 86 -0.57 -2.48 3.92
N GLN A 87 -1.85 -2.81 3.79
CA GLN A 87 -2.45 -3.90 4.55
C GLN A 87 -1.66 -5.16 4.26
N THR A 88 -0.98 -5.65 5.28
CA THR A 88 -0.32 -6.93 5.16
C THR A 88 -1.39 -8.02 5.19
N VAL A 89 -1.04 -9.20 4.68
CA VAL A 89 -1.90 -10.37 4.82
C VAL A 89 -2.23 -10.63 6.30
N ALA A 90 -1.31 -10.34 7.23
CA ALA A 90 -1.57 -10.49 8.66
C ALA A 90 -2.65 -9.53 9.18
N ASP A 91 -2.60 -8.26 8.76
CA ASP A 91 -3.59 -7.25 9.14
C ASP A 91 -4.97 -7.62 8.59
N TYR A 92 -5.03 -8.05 7.33
CA TYR A 92 -6.26 -8.51 6.70
C TYR A 92 -6.86 -9.73 7.41
N LEU A 93 -6.06 -10.78 7.63
CA LEU A 93 -6.55 -12.01 8.28
C LEU A 93 -7.01 -11.77 9.72
N THR A 94 -6.35 -10.85 10.44
CA THR A 94 -6.75 -10.47 11.79
C THR A 94 -8.12 -9.78 11.81
N ALA A 95 -8.34 -8.81 10.91
CA ALA A 95 -9.64 -8.14 10.77
C ALA A 95 -10.74 -9.10 10.25
N TRP A 96 -10.38 -10.01 9.35
CA TRP A 96 -11.29 -11.04 8.83
C TRP A 96 -11.75 -11.99 9.93
N LEU A 97 -10.85 -12.44 10.83
CA LEU A 97 -11.22 -13.29 11.97
C LEU A 97 -12.22 -12.59 12.91
N GLN A 98 -12.01 -11.31 13.20
CA GLN A 98 -12.94 -10.51 14.02
C GLN A 98 -14.33 -10.44 13.38
N THR A 99 -14.39 -10.23 12.07
CA THR A 99 -15.64 -10.18 11.32
C THR A 99 -16.33 -11.55 11.28
N LYS A 100 -15.57 -12.63 11.06
CA LYS A 100 -16.10 -14.00 11.02
C LYS A 100 -16.61 -14.47 12.36
N ALA A 101 -16.02 -14.02 13.48
CA ALA A 101 -16.48 -14.35 14.82
C ALA A 101 -17.97 -14.02 15.05
N LEU A 102 -18.52 -13.06 14.31
CA LEU A 102 -19.93 -12.66 14.39
C LEU A 102 -20.89 -13.60 13.65
N THR A 103 -20.38 -14.45 12.77
CA THR A 103 -21.20 -15.23 11.81
C THR A 103 -20.98 -16.74 11.88
N VAL A 104 -19.85 -17.21 12.42
CA VAL A 104 -19.52 -18.65 12.46
C VAL A 104 -19.63 -19.22 13.87
N LYS A 105 -19.78 -20.55 13.97
CA LYS A 105 -19.81 -21.26 15.25
C LYS A 105 -18.47 -21.09 16.00
N PRO A 106 -18.47 -21.07 17.34
CA PRO A 106 -17.24 -20.89 18.13
C PRO A 106 -16.14 -21.93 17.81
N THR A 107 -16.51 -23.19 17.59
CA THR A 107 -15.57 -24.27 17.26
C THR A 107 -14.92 -24.09 15.88
N THR A 108 -15.65 -23.54 14.92
CA THR A 108 -15.11 -23.20 13.60
C THR A 108 -14.16 -22.02 13.70
N LEU A 109 -14.50 -21.01 14.51
CA LEU A 109 -13.64 -19.84 14.73
C LEU A 109 -12.30 -20.23 15.36
N VAL A 110 -12.29 -21.16 16.32
CA VAL A 110 -11.06 -21.69 16.93
C VAL A 110 -10.14 -22.28 15.86
N ARG A 111 -10.67 -23.17 15.00
CA ARG A 111 -9.87 -23.75 13.90
C ARG A 111 -9.36 -22.72 12.90
N TYR A 112 -10.19 -21.74 12.55
CA TYR A 112 -9.76 -20.65 11.66
C TYR A 112 -8.64 -19.83 12.28
N ARG A 113 -8.74 -19.55 13.59
CA ARG A 113 -7.70 -18.85 14.32
C ARG A 113 -6.40 -19.63 14.29
N ASP A 114 -6.44 -20.93 14.55
CA ASP A 114 -5.25 -21.79 14.54
C ASP A 114 -4.52 -21.74 13.19
N TYR A 115 -5.23 -21.93 12.07
CA TYR A 115 -4.63 -21.85 10.74
C TYR A 115 -4.05 -20.46 10.43
N VAL A 116 -4.78 -19.41 10.83
CA VAL A 116 -4.32 -18.04 10.60
C VAL A 116 -3.05 -17.73 11.39
N THR A 117 -3.01 -18.07 12.68
CA THR A 117 -1.88 -17.70 13.56
C THR A 117 -0.67 -18.61 13.41
N ASN A 118 -0.88 -19.90 13.13
CA ASN A 118 0.19 -20.89 13.12
C ASN A 118 0.76 -21.12 11.71
N ASP A 119 -0.07 -20.99 10.67
CA ASP A 119 0.33 -21.31 9.30
C ASP A 119 0.39 -20.07 8.40
N LEU A 120 -0.70 -19.30 8.32
CA LEU A 120 -0.79 -18.24 7.30
C LEU A 120 0.03 -16.99 7.66
N ILE A 121 -0.09 -16.48 8.89
CA ILE A 121 0.63 -15.27 9.32
C ILE A 121 2.16 -15.47 9.30
N PRO A 122 2.72 -16.58 9.82
CA PRO A 122 4.17 -16.78 9.79
C PRO A 122 4.76 -16.84 8.37
N ASN A 123 4.02 -17.41 7.42
CA ASN A 123 4.53 -17.63 6.06
C ASN A 123 4.18 -16.49 5.09
N LEU A 124 2.97 -15.94 5.18
CA LEU A 124 2.44 -14.96 4.22
C LEU A 124 2.21 -13.58 4.85
N GLY A 125 2.23 -13.48 6.17
CA GLY A 125 1.77 -12.29 6.90
C GLY A 125 2.56 -11.02 6.64
N ARG A 126 3.78 -11.10 6.10
CA ARG A 126 4.61 -9.93 5.74
C ARG A 126 4.37 -9.44 4.31
N ILE A 127 3.67 -10.23 3.49
CA ILE A 127 3.36 -9.91 2.10
C ILE A 127 2.25 -8.85 2.11
N GLY A 128 2.34 -7.88 1.19
CA GLY A 128 1.24 -6.93 0.97
C GLY A 128 0.06 -7.67 0.36
N LEU A 129 -1.18 -7.38 0.81
CA LEU A 129 -2.37 -8.08 0.30
C LEU A 129 -2.50 -8.01 -1.23
N ASP A 130 -2.06 -6.90 -1.83
CA ASP A 130 -2.08 -6.69 -3.28
C ASP A 130 -1.07 -7.57 -4.03
N ASP A 131 0.01 -8.02 -3.38
CA ASP A 131 1.09 -8.81 -3.98
C ASP A 131 0.74 -10.31 -4.09
N LEU A 132 -0.37 -10.77 -3.47
CA LEU A 132 -0.84 -12.16 -3.56
C LEU A 132 -1.57 -12.50 -4.88
N SER A 133 -1.92 -11.49 -5.69
CA SER A 133 -2.83 -11.64 -6.83
C SER A 133 -2.16 -11.84 -8.20
N HIS A 134 -0.89 -12.25 -8.23
CA HIS A 134 -0.07 -12.35 -9.44
C HIS A 134 0.31 -13.78 -9.83
#